data_AF-A0A2J8IF21-F1
#
_entry.id   AF-A0A2J8IF21-F1
#
_cell.length_a   1.000
_cell.length_b   1.000
_cell.length_c   1.000
_cell.angle_alpha   90.00
_cell.angle_beta   90.00
_cell.angle_gamma   90.00
#
_symmetry.space_group_name_H-M   'P 1'
#
loop_
_entity.id
_entity.type
_entity.pdbx_description
1 polymer ?
#
loop_
_entity_poly.entity_id
_entity_poly.type
_entity_poly.pdbx_seq_one_letter_code
_entity_poly.pdbx_strand_id
1 'polypeptide(L)'
;MAQELADLNAEVILLAGAGRAILLQLADPGVGRGVAEHSTFTDRPINRLKGTLTYVYAVTYGTEEQVKEVRRRVNRAHVPVRRRADEETPGYNAYDPELQLWVTATLYDTALTIIEKIYGPLDDESAEAMYRDYARLGTALQLPADMWPKDRAAFSRYYDARMANLRAGDAAVRVGRGLLYPEHAAPWYRAMMPFGRFLTAGLLPGPLRNDFGLPWSVHHERRFHRTMKILAVTYPKLPQGIRHWFKNYCLAELDTSSRQPVQA
;
A
#
# COMPACT_ATOMS: atom_id res chain seq x y z
N MET A 1 -16.66 22.59 15.71
CA MET A 1 -16.36 21.31 16.38
C MET A 1 -15.25 20.63 15.60
N ALA A 2 -14.02 21.06 15.84
CA ALA A 2 -12.81 20.45 15.30
C ALA A 2 -12.50 19.27 16.21
N GLN A 3 -12.99 18.10 15.83
CA GLN A 3 -12.37 16.87 16.31
C GLN A 3 -10.97 16.91 15.69
N GLU A 4 -9.91 17.08 16.50
CA GLU A 4 -8.52 16.95 16.05
C GLU A 4 -8.48 15.75 15.11
N LEU A 5 -8.20 16.00 13.83
CA LEU A 5 -8.11 14.95 12.83
C LEU A 5 -6.90 14.10 13.23
N ALA A 6 -7.19 13.10 14.05
CA ALA A 6 -6.25 12.16 14.58
C ALA A 6 -5.48 11.59 13.41
N ASP A 7 -4.23 12.01 13.29
CA ASP A 7 -3.14 11.39 12.56
C ASP A 7 -3.57 10.31 11.54
N LEU A 8 -4.17 10.72 10.42
CA LEU A 8 -4.95 9.85 9.52
C LEU A 8 -4.11 8.69 8.94
N ASN A 9 -2.80 8.91 8.79
CA ASN A 9 -1.86 7.90 8.30
C ASN A 9 -1.56 6.79 9.35
N ALA A 10 -1.99 6.94 10.60
CA ALA A 10 -1.82 5.96 11.68
C ALA A 10 -2.99 4.98 11.79
N GLU A 11 -4.04 5.20 11.01
CA GLU A 11 -5.30 4.48 11.11
C GLU A 11 -5.19 3.03 10.62
N VAL A 12 -5.49 2.07 11.50
CA VAL A 12 -5.45 0.64 11.15
C VAL A 12 -6.46 0.26 10.06
N ILE A 13 -7.51 1.08 9.83
CA ILE A 13 -8.46 0.86 8.72
C ILE A 13 -7.78 0.94 7.35
N LEU A 14 -6.63 1.59 7.23
CA LEU A 14 -5.84 1.61 6.00
C LEU A 14 -5.45 0.20 5.53
N LEU A 15 -5.37 -0.78 6.44
CA LEU A 15 -5.16 -2.19 6.10
C LEU A 15 -6.26 -2.75 5.19
N ALA A 16 -7.49 -2.23 5.25
CA ALA A 16 -8.56 -2.61 4.34
C ALA A 16 -8.23 -2.32 2.88
N GLY A 17 -7.38 -1.31 2.62
CA GLY A 17 -6.89 -0.92 1.31
C GLY A 17 -5.64 -1.67 0.85
N ALA A 18 -5.00 -2.48 1.70
CA ALA A 18 -3.70 -3.09 1.39
C ALA A 18 -3.73 -3.92 0.10
N GLY A 19 -4.78 -4.72 -0.10
CA GLY A 19 -4.94 -5.50 -1.33
C GLY A 19 -5.07 -4.61 -2.57
N ARG A 20 -5.82 -3.50 -2.47
CA ARG A 20 -5.98 -2.53 -3.57
C ARG A 20 -4.65 -1.91 -3.96
N ALA A 21 -3.90 -1.38 -3.00
CA ALA A 21 -2.59 -0.77 -3.24
C ALA A 21 -1.63 -1.76 -3.92
N ILE A 22 -1.56 -2.99 -3.41
CA ILE A 22 -0.67 -4.01 -3.97
C ILE A 22 -1.09 -4.38 -5.41
N LEU A 23 -2.37 -4.58 -5.68
CA LEU A 23 -2.81 -4.94 -7.04
C LEU A 23 -2.58 -3.82 -8.04
N LEU A 24 -2.74 -2.55 -7.65
CA LEU A 24 -2.38 -1.38 -8.47
C LEU A 24 -0.87 -1.35 -8.78
N GLN A 25 -0.04 -1.65 -7.78
CA GLN A 25 1.41 -1.74 -7.94
C GLN A 25 1.80 -2.87 -8.89
N LEU A 26 1.26 -4.08 -8.67
CA LEU A 26 1.55 -5.24 -9.51
C LEU A 26 1.11 -5.05 -10.96
N ALA A 27 0.05 -4.28 -11.20
CA ALA A 27 -0.41 -4.00 -12.56
C ALA A 27 0.61 -3.18 -13.39
N ASP A 28 1.56 -2.51 -12.77
CA ASP A 28 2.70 -1.94 -13.50
C ASP A 28 3.66 -3.06 -13.92
N PRO A 29 4.02 -3.19 -15.21
CA PRO A 29 4.85 -4.29 -15.69
C PRO A 29 6.22 -4.41 -15.00
N GLY A 30 6.86 -3.28 -14.70
CA GLY A 30 8.19 -3.26 -14.06
C GLY A 30 8.10 -3.72 -12.61
N VAL A 31 7.13 -3.21 -11.87
CA VAL A 31 6.87 -3.63 -10.48
C VAL A 31 6.41 -5.09 -10.43
N GLY A 32 5.44 -5.47 -11.26
CA GLY A 32 4.89 -6.81 -11.31
C GLY A 32 5.94 -7.88 -11.62
N ARG A 33 6.83 -7.64 -12.60
CA ARG A 33 7.94 -8.54 -12.91
C ARG A 33 8.98 -8.60 -11.79
N GLY A 34 9.38 -7.44 -11.24
CA GLY A 34 10.31 -7.41 -10.13
C GLY A 34 9.82 -8.18 -8.90
N VAL A 35 8.51 -8.13 -8.63
CA VAL A 35 7.91 -8.97 -7.59
C VAL A 35 7.89 -10.44 -7.98
N ALA A 36 7.46 -10.77 -9.19
CA ALA A 36 7.34 -12.15 -9.64
C ALA A 36 8.68 -12.89 -9.65
N GLU A 37 9.78 -12.22 -10.02
CA GLU A 37 11.10 -12.83 -10.19
C GLU A 37 11.93 -12.83 -8.90
N HIS A 38 11.72 -11.88 -7.97
CA HIS A 38 12.60 -11.70 -6.80
C HIS A 38 11.92 -11.82 -5.44
N SER A 39 10.59 -12.01 -5.39
CA SER A 39 9.87 -12.01 -4.12
C SER A 39 9.28 -13.37 -3.78
N THR A 40 9.52 -13.86 -2.57
CA THR A 40 8.74 -14.94 -1.93
C THR A 40 7.39 -14.40 -1.43
N PHE A 41 6.81 -13.48 -2.20
CA PHE A 41 5.68 -12.65 -1.80
C PHE A 41 4.46 -13.48 -1.38
N THR A 42 4.19 -14.53 -2.14
CA THR A 42 3.06 -15.44 -1.94
C THR A 42 3.25 -16.35 -0.74
N ASP A 43 4.50 -16.62 -0.36
CA ASP A 43 4.83 -17.54 0.74
C ASP A 43 4.75 -16.85 2.10
N ARG A 44 5.02 -15.54 2.13
CA ARG A 44 5.05 -14.73 3.37
C ARG A 44 4.32 -13.38 3.22
N PRO A 45 3.04 -13.36 2.81
CA PRO A 45 2.31 -12.12 2.51
C PRO A 45 2.19 -11.20 3.73
N ILE A 46 1.99 -11.78 4.93
CA ILE A 46 1.90 -11.02 6.19
C ILE A 46 3.23 -10.31 6.50
N ASN A 47 4.36 -11.00 6.32
CA ASN A 47 5.67 -10.41 6.63
C ASN A 47 6.01 -9.26 5.68
N ARG A 48 5.62 -9.37 4.39
CA ARG A 48 5.84 -8.28 3.44
C ARG A 48 4.91 -7.08 3.70
N LEU A 49 3.63 -7.34 3.98
CA LEU A 49 2.67 -6.30 4.35
C LEU A 49 3.19 -5.54 5.59
N LYS A 50 3.63 -6.29 6.60
CA LYS A 50 4.25 -5.74 7.81
C LYS A 50 5.50 -4.93 7.50
N GLY A 51 6.42 -5.43 6.66
CA GLY A 51 7.62 -4.69 6.28
C GLY A 51 7.32 -3.35 5.59
N THR A 52 6.34 -3.33 4.69
CA THR A 52 5.87 -2.11 4.00
C THR A 52 5.27 -1.12 5.00
N LEU A 53 4.42 -1.59 5.92
CA LEU A 53 3.77 -0.73 6.89
C LEU A 53 4.72 -0.24 7.98
N THR A 54 5.66 -1.07 8.43
CA THR A 54 6.75 -0.64 9.30
C THR A 54 7.56 0.48 8.66
N TYR A 55 7.84 0.38 7.35
CA TYR A 55 8.47 1.47 6.60
C TYR A 55 7.60 2.74 6.61
N VAL A 56 6.33 2.64 6.21
CA VAL A 56 5.40 3.79 6.16
C VAL A 56 5.28 4.48 7.52
N TYR A 57 5.05 3.71 8.59
CA TYR A 57 4.92 4.25 9.94
C TYR A 57 6.22 4.84 10.46
N ALA A 58 7.38 4.23 10.21
CA ALA A 58 8.65 4.77 10.65
C ALA A 58 8.98 6.09 9.95
N VAL A 59 8.73 6.22 8.65
CA VAL A 59 8.97 7.47 7.92
C VAL A 59 8.00 8.58 8.34
N THR A 60 6.76 8.23 8.70
CA THR A 60 5.75 9.21 9.09
C THR A 60 5.86 9.62 10.57
N TYR A 61 6.22 8.68 11.47
CA TYR A 61 6.10 8.84 12.93
C TYR A 61 7.34 8.46 13.72
N GLY A 62 8.31 7.82 13.09
CA GLY A 62 9.47 7.27 13.77
C GLY A 62 10.54 8.31 14.08
N THR A 63 11.52 7.91 14.88
CA THR A 63 12.73 8.70 15.10
C THR A 63 13.65 8.64 13.88
N GLU A 64 14.66 9.51 13.82
CA GLU A 64 15.66 9.46 12.74
C GLU A 64 16.37 8.09 12.66
N GLU A 65 16.64 7.45 13.80
CA GLU A 65 17.26 6.11 13.86
C GLU A 65 16.34 5.05 13.25
N GLN A 66 15.05 5.09 13.57
CA GLN A 66 14.05 4.19 13.01
C GLN A 66 13.92 4.39 11.49
N VAL A 67 13.92 5.65 11.03
CA VAL A 67 13.93 5.98 9.59
C VAL A 67 15.19 5.43 8.91
N LYS A 68 16.38 5.65 9.50
CA LYS A 68 17.65 5.11 8.97
C LYS A 68 17.61 3.59 8.88
N GLU A 69 17.07 2.91 9.89
CA GLU A 69 16.96 1.45 9.93
C GLU A 69 16.00 0.89 8.87
N VAL A 70 14.79 1.45 8.71
CA VAL A 70 13.86 0.96 7.68
C VAL A 70 14.38 1.25 6.27
N ARG A 71 15.07 2.38 6.06
CA ARG A 71 15.75 2.68 4.78
C ARG A 71 16.84 1.66 4.48
N ARG A 72 17.66 1.30 5.47
CA ARG A 72 18.69 0.25 5.33
C ARG A 72 18.06 -1.11 4.97
N ARG A 73 16.97 -1.49 5.63
CA ARG A 73 16.25 -2.76 5.36
C ARG A 73 15.68 -2.79 3.95
N VAL A 74 14.96 -1.74 3.54
CA VAL A 74 14.37 -1.66 2.20
C VAL A 74 15.44 -1.63 1.11
N ASN A 75 16.50 -0.82 1.27
CA ASN A 75 17.60 -0.79 0.30
C ASN A 75 18.22 -2.19 0.14
N ARG A 76 18.51 -2.90 1.23
CA ARG A 76 19.02 -4.27 1.18
C ARG A 76 18.09 -5.21 0.39
N ALA A 77 16.78 -5.10 0.61
CA ALA A 77 15.78 -5.89 -0.10
C ALA A 77 15.67 -5.49 -1.58
N HIS A 78 15.89 -4.22 -1.93
CA HIS A 78 15.84 -3.71 -3.30
C HIS A 78 17.11 -3.95 -4.12
N VAL A 79 18.28 -4.15 -3.48
CA VAL A 79 19.55 -4.44 -4.18
C VAL A 79 19.40 -5.52 -5.26
N PRO A 80 18.85 -6.72 -4.99
CA PRO A 80 18.77 -7.78 -5.99
C PRO A 80 17.66 -7.57 -7.03
N VAL A 81 16.72 -6.64 -6.80
CA VAL A 81 15.51 -6.48 -7.63
C VAL A 81 15.82 -5.62 -8.84
N ARG A 82 16.48 -6.22 -9.82
CA ARG A 82 16.84 -5.58 -11.09
C ARG A 82 17.02 -6.61 -12.19
N ARG A 83 16.55 -6.30 -13.39
CA ARG A 83 16.81 -7.06 -14.62
C ARG A 83 17.09 -6.08 -15.75
N ARG A 84 18.12 -6.35 -16.56
CA ARG A 84 18.43 -5.55 -17.75
C ARG A 84 17.35 -5.77 -18.82
N ALA A 85 17.17 -4.78 -19.68
CA ALA A 85 16.31 -4.92 -20.85
C ALA A 85 16.85 -6.00 -21.80
N ASP A 86 15.95 -6.76 -22.40
CA ASP A 86 16.21 -7.76 -23.43
C ASP A 86 14.98 -7.88 -24.37
N GLU A 87 14.94 -8.90 -25.23
CA GLU A 87 13.83 -9.12 -26.17
C GLU A 87 12.48 -9.43 -25.48
N GLU A 88 12.49 -9.92 -24.24
CA GLU A 88 11.29 -10.32 -23.49
C GLU A 88 10.77 -9.23 -22.54
N THR A 89 11.64 -8.29 -22.13
CA THR A 89 11.34 -7.29 -21.11
C THR A 89 12.05 -5.95 -21.37
N PRO A 90 11.40 -4.81 -21.12
CA PRO A 90 12.08 -3.51 -21.08
C PRO A 90 13.07 -3.37 -19.90
N GLY A 91 13.20 -4.42 -19.07
CA GLY A 91 13.98 -4.39 -17.84
C GLY A 91 13.20 -3.74 -16.70
N TYR A 92 13.78 -3.80 -15.51
CA TYR A 92 13.26 -3.09 -14.34
C TYR A 92 14.37 -2.92 -13.29
N ASN A 93 14.18 -1.96 -12.41
CA ASN A 93 15.05 -1.73 -11.27
C ASN A 93 14.21 -1.17 -10.12
N ALA A 94 14.33 -1.73 -8.90
CA ALA A 94 13.62 -1.19 -7.73
C ALA A 94 14.08 0.23 -7.31
N TYR A 95 15.18 0.72 -7.89
CA TYR A 95 15.65 2.10 -7.78
C TYR A 95 15.22 3.00 -8.95
N ASP A 96 14.40 2.50 -9.88
CA ASP A 96 13.80 3.32 -10.93
C ASP A 96 12.83 4.34 -10.28
N PRO A 97 13.08 5.65 -10.42
CA PRO A 97 12.27 6.64 -9.75
C PRO A 97 10.84 6.73 -10.33
N GLU A 98 10.58 6.34 -11.58
CA GLU A 98 9.22 6.28 -12.11
C GLU A 98 8.41 5.15 -11.44
N LEU A 99 9.05 3.99 -11.21
CA LEU A 99 8.42 2.88 -10.50
C LEU A 99 8.18 3.24 -9.02
N GLN A 100 9.12 3.93 -8.39
CA GLN A 100 8.96 4.41 -7.00
C GLN A 100 7.86 5.48 -6.87
N LEU A 101 7.76 6.37 -7.86
CA LEU A 101 6.67 7.33 -7.94
C LEU A 101 5.33 6.61 -8.03
N TRP A 102 5.20 5.59 -8.89
CA TRP A 102 3.97 4.80 -9.00
C TRP A 102 3.63 4.08 -7.70
N VAL A 103 4.59 3.40 -7.07
CA VAL A 103 4.37 2.72 -5.78
C VAL A 103 3.89 3.71 -4.73
N THR A 104 4.54 4.85 -4.56
CA THR A 104 4.14 5.89 -3.60
C THR A 104 2.76 6.45 -3.93
N ALA A 105 2.46 6.71 -5.21
CA ALA A 105 1.17 7.23 -5.66
C ALA A 105 0.01 6.29 -5.34
N THR A 106 0.19 4.97 -5.55
CA THR A 106 -0.84 3.98 -5.21
C THR A 106 -1.09 3.88 -3.71
N LEU A 107 -0.08 4.12 -2.87
CA LEU A 107 -0.25 4.16 -1.42
C LEU A 107 -1.06 5.40 -1.01
N TYR A 108 -0.71 6.59 -1.54
CA TYR A 108 -1.44 7.83 -1.27
C TYR A 108 -2.90 7.74 -1.68
N ASP A 109 -3.16 7.40 -2.94
CA ASP A 109 -4.52 7.32 -3.49
C ASP A 109 -5.37 6.27 -2.77
N THR A 110 -4.78 5.12 -2.41
CA THR A 110 -5.47 4.10 -1.61
C THR A 110 -5.82 4.61 -0.22
N ALA A 111 -4.88 5.28 0.45
CA ALA A 111 -5.13 5.79 1.78
C ALA A 111 -6.18 6.89 1.77
N LEU A 112 -6.09 7.85 0.85
CA LEU A 112 -7.08 8.90 0.66
C LEU A 112 -8.47 8.29 0.41
N THR A 113 -8.56 7.32 -0.51
CA THR A 113 -9.80 6.59 -0.80
C THR A 113 -10.42 5.94 0.44
N ILE A 114 -9.61 5.31 1.28
CA ILE A 114 -10.10 4.66 2.51
C ILE A 114 -10.53 5.70 3.53
N ILE A 115 -9.70 6.70 3.79
CA ILE A 115 -9.97 7.76 4.76
C ILE A 115 -11.27 8.48 4.41
N GLU A 116 -11.46 8.87 3.15
CA GLU A 116 -12.67 9.58 2.74
C GLU A 116 -13.93 8.70 2.79
N LYS A 117 -13.78 7.38 2.59
CA LYS A 117 -14.91 6.44 2.79
C LYS A 117 -15.31 6.27 4.26
N ILE A 118 -14.42 6.59 5.20
CA ILE A 118 -14.65 6.43 6.64
C ILE A 118 -15.05 7.74 7.30
N TYR A 119 -14.34 8.83 6.98
CA TYR A 119 -14.48 10.13 7.62
C TYR A 119 -15.24 11.16 6.76
N GLY A 120 -15.54 10.83 5.50
CA GLY A 120 -16.03 11.79 4.52
C GLY A 120 -14.88 12.56 3.85
N PRO A 121 -15.19 13.44 2.89
CA PRO A 121 -14.19 14.26 2.21
C PRO A 121 -13.32 15.02 3.20
N LEU A 122 -12.00 15.00 2.99
CA LEU A 122 -11.09 15.77 3.82
C LEU A 122 -11.20 17.26 3.50
N ASP A 123 -11.05 18.09 4.53
CA ASP A 123 -10.79 19.51 4.32
C ASP A 123 -9.41 19.70 3.67
N ASP A 124 -9.19 20.88 3.08
CA ASP A 124 -7.97 21.14 2.32
C ASP A 124 -6.70 21.07 3.17
N GLU A 125 -6.73 21.51 4.43
CA GLU A 125 -5.55 21.47 5.30
C GLU A 125 -5.11 20.02 5.57
N SER A 126 -6.08 19.17 5.91
CA SER A 126 -5.85 17.75 6.18
C SER A 126 -5.44 16.97 4.93
N ALA A 127 -6.06 17.27 3.79
CA ALA A 127 -5.69 16.68 2.51
C ALA A 127 -4.25 17.07 2.11
N GLU A 128 -3.86 18.33 2.31
CA GLU A 128 -2.48 18.79 2.04
C GLU A 128 -1.47 18.23 3.05
N ALA A 129 -1.83 18.08 4.31
CA ALA A 129 -0.97 17.44 5.31
C ALA A 129 -0.68 15.99 4.93
N MET A 130 -1.73 15.23 4.61
CA MET A 130 -1.60 13.86 4.13
C MET A 130 -0.76 13.80 2.84
N TYR A 131 -0.99 14.71 1.88
CA TYR A 131 -0.22 14.76 0.64
C TYR A 131 1.29 14.95 0.88
N ARG A 132 1.67 15.84 1.81
CA ARG A 132 3.07 16.07 2.20
C ARG A 132 3.70 14.84 2.87
N ASP A 133 2.95 14.09 3.67
CA ASP A 133 3.47 12.86 4.28
C ASP A 133 3.83 11.82 3.22
N TYR A 134 3.01 11.66 2.18
CA TYR A 134 3.33 10.74 1.08
C TYR A 134 4.52 11.20 0.21
N ALA A 135 4.75 12.51 0.07
CA ALA A 135 5.99 13.02 -0.52
C ALA A 135 7.25 12.59 0.27
N ARG A 136 7.15 12.59 1.61
CA ARG A 136 8.23 12.11 2.50
C ARG A 136 8.46 10.61 2.36
N LEU A 137 7.40 9.82 2.21
CA LEU A 137 7.49 8.37 1.95
C LEU A 137 8.28 8.09 0.66
N GLY A 138 7.94 8.76 -0.44
CA GLY A 138 8.65 8.59 -1.71
C GLY A 138 10.13 8.96 -1.59
N THR A 139 10.43 10.14 -1.04
CA THR A 139 11.82 10.62 -0.92
C THR A 139 12.68 9.74 -0.01
N ALA A 140 12.11 9.17 1.05
CA ALA A 140 12.83 8.21 1.88
C ALA A 140 13.14 6.89 1.13
N LEU A 141 12.42 6.55 0.06
CA LEU A 141 12.70 5.43 -0.86
C LEU A 141 13.68 5.78 -2.00
N GLN A 142 14.22 7.00 -2.02
CA GLN A 142 15.11 7.55 -3.06
C GLN A 142 14.40 8.14 -4.28
N LEU A 143 13.08 8.37 -4.22
CA LEU A 143 12.39 9.18 -5.23
C LEU A 143 12.92 10.62 -5.16
N PRO A 144 13.42 11.22 -6.25
CA PRO A 144 13.75 12.64 -6.27
C PRO A 144 12.54 13.49 -5.87
N ALA A 145 12.75 14.49 -5.01
CA ALA A 145 11.66 15.27 -4.42
C ALA A 145 10.85 16.05 -5.48
N ASP A 146 11.49 16.44 -6.58
CA ASP A 146 10.90 17.14 -7.71
C ASP A 146 10.07 16.23 -8.65
N MET A 147 10.21 14.90 -8.53
CA MET A 147 9.36 13.94 -9.26
C MET A 147 8.02 13.70 -8.58
N TRP A 148 7.89 13.96 -7.28
CA TRP A 148 6.56 13.96 -6.65
C TRP A 148 5.73 15.12 -7.24
N PRO A 149 4.46 14.91 -7.63
CA PRO A 149 3.69 15.98 -8.27
C PRO A 149 3.59 17.20 -7.35
N LYS A 150 3.77 18.40 -7.92
CA LYS A 150 3.91 19.64 -7.12
C LYS A 150 2.69 19.97 -6.24
N ASP A 151 1.51 19.50 -6.62
CA ASP A 151 0.24 19.74 -5.94
C ASP A 151 -0.74 18.58 -6.23
N ARG A 152 -1.83 18.51 -5.47
CA ARG A 152 -2.88 17.48 -5.62
C ARG A 152 -3.52 17.46 -7.02
N ALA A 153 -3.59 18.61 -7.70
CA ALA A 153 -4.13 18.67 -9.06
C ALA A 153 -3.19 18.05 -10.10
N ALA A 154 -1.88 18.27 -9.96
CA ALA A 154 -0.85 17.62 -10.75
C ALA A 154 -0.80 16.11 -10.46
N PHE A 155 -0.99 15.72 -9.20
CA PHE A 155 -1.13 14.32 -8.82
C PHE A 155 -2.30 13.65 -9.55
N SER A 156 -3.50 14.26 -9.49
CA SER A 156 -4.68 13.71 -10.17
C SER A 156 -4.42 13.52 -11.67
N ARG A 157 -3.87 14.52 -12.37
CA ARG A 157 -3.54 14.38 -13.81
C ARG A 157 -2.55 13.25 -14.09
N TYR A 158 -1.49 13.14 -13.28
CA TYR A 158 -0.52 12.05 -13.39
C TYR A 158 -1.17 10.68 -13.16
N TYR A 159 -1.93 10.57 -12.08
CA TYR A 159 -2.57 9.31 -11.66
C TYR A 159 -3.59 8.85 -12.71
N ASP A 160 -4.45 9.74 -13.19
CA ASP A 160 -5.47 9.44 -14.20
C ASP A 160 -4.83 8.99 -15.52
N ALA A 161 -3.76 9.67 -15.97
CA ALA A 161 -3.02 9.28 -17.17
C ALA A 161 -2.37 7.90 -17.04
N ARG A 162 -1.80 7.58 -15.87
CA ARG A 162 -1.22 6.25 -15.62
C ARG A 162 -2.31 5.17 -15.55
N MET A 163 -3.40 5.45 -14.85
CA MET A 163 -4.55 4.55 -14.71
C MET A 163 -5.22 4.22 -16.03
N ALA A 164 -5.33 5.18 -16.97
CA ALA A 164 -5.93 4.94 -18.28
C ALA A 164 -5.21 3.81 -19.06
N ASN A 165 -3.89 3.74 -18.93
CA ASN A 165 -3.03 2.79 -19.65
C ASN A 165 -2.68 1.53 -18.83
N LEU A 166 -3.03 1.50 -17.55
CA LEU A 166 -2.64 0.43 -16.64
C LEU A 166 -3.43 -0.86 -16.91
N ARG A 167 -2.73 -1.97 -17.17
CA ARG A 167 -3.30 -3.30 -17.39
C ARG A 167 -2.44 -4.34 -16.70
N ALA A 168 -3.04 -5.25 -15.94
CA ALA A 168 -2.27 -6.30 -15.30
C ALA A 168 -1.94 -7.43 -16.30
N GLY A 169 -0.65 -7.62 -16.56
CA GLY A 169 -0.18 -8.76 -17.36
C GLY A 169 -0.15 -10.07 -16.57
N ASP A 170 0.09 -11.19 -17.24
CA ASP A 170 0.01 -12.54 -16.64
C ASP A 170 0.85 -12.72 -15.38
N ALA A 171 2.07 -12.16 -15.35
CA ALA A 171 2.94 -12.23 -14.17
C ALA A 171 2.29 -11.54 -12.96
N ALA A 172 1.73 -10.35 -13.17
CA ALA A 172 1.01 -9.60 -12.15
C ALA A 172 -0.20 -10.39 -11.65
N VAL A 173 -1.00 -10.93 -12.57
CA VAL A 173 -2.21 -11.71 -12.25
C VAL A 173 -1.86 -12.96 -11.44
N ARG A 174 -0.81 -13.71 -11.80
CA ARG A 174 -0.35 -14.88 -11.03
C ARG A 174 0.03 -14.50 -9.60
N VAL A 175 0.85 -13.46 -9.45
CA VAL A 175 1.31 -12.97 -8.14
C VAL A 175 0.13 -12.45 -7.30
N GLY A 176 -0.77 -11.67 -7.92
CA GLY A 176 -1.99 -11.16 -7.30
C GLY A 176 -2.92 -12.29 -6.86
N ARG A 177 -3.06 -13.35 -7.66
CA ARG A 177 -3.84 -14.53 -7.28
C ARG A 177 -3.24 -15.25 -6.06
N GLY A 178 -1.92 -15.40 -6.00
CA GLY A 178 -1.25 -15.97 -4.83
C GLY A 178 -1.47 -15.15 -3.55
N LEU A 179 -1.52 -13.81 -3.67
CA LEU A 179 -1.89 -12.93 -2.56
C LEU A 179 -3.35 -13.13 -2.12
N LEU A 180 -4.26 -13.19 -3.08
CA LEU A 180 -5.70 -13.27 -2.83
C LEU A 180 -6.15 -14.67 -2.38
N TYR A 181 -5.42 -15.72 -2.77
CA TYR A 181 -5.70 -17.12 -2.49
C TYR A 181 -4.44 -17.82 -1.92
N PRO A 182 -4.04 -17.48 -0.69
CA PRO A 182 -2.79 -17.97 -0.09
C PRO A 182 -2.95 -19.39 0.44
N GLU A 183 -2.65 -20.39 -0.39
CA GLU A 183 -2.90 -21.81 -0.09
C GLU A 183 -2.10 -22.32 1.11
N HIS A 184 -0.86 -21.83 1.27
CA HIS A 184 0.08 -22.23 2.33
C HIS A 184 0.08 -21.33 3.57
N ALA A 185 -0.82 -20.33 3.65
CA ALA A 185 -0.91 -19.48 4.81
C ALA A 185 -1.63 -20.16 5.99
N ALA A 186 -1.42 -19.62 7.20
CA ALA A 186 -2.07 -20.11 8.41
C ALA A 186 -3.61 -20.16 8.27
N PRO A 187 -4.30 -21.16 8.88
CA PRO A 187 -5.74 -21.35 8.71
C PRO A 187 -6.60 -20.11 9.04
N TRP A 188 -6.24 -19.36 10.09
CA TRP A 188 -6.94 -18.15 10.48
C TRP A 188 -6.84 -17.05 9.41
N TYR A 189 -5.69 -16.92 8.75
CA TYR A 189 -5.48 -15.94 7.69
C TYR A 189 -6.31 -16.30 6.46
N ARG A 190 -6.28 -17.58 6.06
CA ARG A 190 -7.13 -18.11 4.98
C ARG A 190 -8.62 -17.88 5.23
N ALA A 191 -9.08 -18.01 6.48
CA ALA A 191 -10.47 -17.76 6.85
C ALA A 191 -10.88 -16.28 6.69
N MET A 192 -9.95 -15.33 6.86
CA MET A 192 -10.18 -13.89 6.67
C MET A 192 -10.15 -13.47 5.18
N MET A 193 -9.44 -14.21 4.33
CA MET A 193 -9.22 -13.84 2.93
C MET A 193 -10.48 -13.65 2.07
N PRO A 194 -11.60 -14.39 2.21
CA PRO A 194 -12.84 -14.07 1.49
C PRO A 194 -13.30 -12.62 1.71
N PHE A 195 -13.17 -12.11 2.94
CA PHE A 195 -13.50 -10.71 3.25
C PHE A 195 -12.46 -9.75 2.70
N GLY A 196 -11.16 -10.09 2.81
CA GLY A 196 -10.08 -9.31 2.20
C GLY A 196 -10.22 -9.17 0.68
N ARG A 197 -10.56 -10.27 -0.02
CA ARG A 197 -10.87 -10.27 -1.46
C ARG A 197 -12.08 -9.41 -1.78
N PHE A 198 -13.13 -9.47 -0.97
CA PHE A 198 -14.33 -8.65 -1.14
C PHE A 198 -14.03 -7.15 -1.02
N LEU A 199 -13.27 -6.73 0.01
CA LEU A 199 -12.85 -5.32 0.14
C LEU A 199 -11.93 -4.91 -1.01
N THR A 200 -10.93 -5.73 -1.32
CA THR A 200 -9.99 -5.47 -2.42
C THR A 200 -10.73 -5.27 -3.72
N ALA A 201 -11.64 -6.17 -4.09
CA ALA A 201 -12.44 -6.05 -5.29
C ALA A 201 -13.30 -4.77 -5.27
N GLY A 202 -14.00 -4.47 -4.17
CA GLY A 202 -14.85 -3.27 -4.08
C GLY A 202 -14.08 -1.95 -4.15
N LEU A 203 -12.81 -1.94 -3.75
CA LEU A 203 -11.93 -0.78 -3.79
C LEU A 203 -11.15 -0.63 -5.10
N LEU A 204 -11.02 -1.69 -5.88
CA LEU A 204 -10.26 -1.70 -7.12
C LEU A 204 -11.09 -1.13 -8.29
N PRO A 205 -10.48 -0.33 -9.18
CA PRO A 205 -11.13 0.12 -10.41
C PRO A 205 -11.57 -1.04 -11.29
N GLY A 206 -12.68 -0.85 -12.03
CA GLY A 206 -13.32 -1.90 -12.83
C GLY A 206 -12.40 -2.66 -13.79
N PRO A 207 -11.56 -2.00 -14.61
CA PRO A 207 -10.65 -2.68 -15.53
C PRO A 207 -9.69 -3.64 -14.81
N LEU A 208 -8.97 -3.17 -13.79
CA LEU A 208 -8.06 -4.04 -13.03
C LEU A 208 -8.77 -5.15 -12.28
N ARG A 209 -10.00 -4.88 -11.79
CA ARG A 209 -10.81 -5.91 -11.16
C ARG A 209 -11.07 -7.08 -12.13
N ASN A 210 -11.30 -6.78 -13.41
CA ASN A 210 -11.45 -7.80 -14.44
C ASN A 210 -10.11 -8.50 -14.73
N ASP A 211 -9.01 -7.76 -14.86
CA ASP A 211 -7.69 -8.35 -15.11
C ASP A 211 -7.30 -9.36 -14.03
N PHE A 212 -7.57 -9.06 -12.75
CA PHE A 212 -7.30 -9.96 -11.62
C PHE A 212 -8.38 -11.04 -11.41
N GLY A 213 -9.39 -11.13 -12.28
CA GLY A 213 -10.43 -12.16 -12.21
C GLY A 213 -11.31 -12.06 -10.95
N LEU A 214 -11.63 -10.83 -10.51
CA LEU A 214 -12.44 -10.56 -9.33
C LEU A 214 -13.89 -10.22 -9.76
N PRO A 215 -14.78 -11.22 -9.92
CA PRO A 215 -16.13 -10.96 -10.43
C PRO A 215 -16.89 -10.01 -9.51
N TRP A 216 -17.58 -9.03 -10.11
CA TRP A 216 -18.32 -8.02 -9.36
C TRP A 216 -19.71 -7.85 -9.92
N SER A 217 -20.71 -7.94 -9.05
CA SER A 217 -22.11 -7.85 -9.42
C SER A 217 -22.77 -6.69 -8.67
N VAL A 218 -23.97 -6.31 -9.10
CA VAL A 218 -24.77 -5.29 -8.40
C VAL A 218 -25.01 -5.66 -6.93
N HIS A 219 -25.09 -6.97 -6.61
CA HIS A 219 -25.22 -7.44 -5.22
C HIS A 219 -23.93 -7.21 -4.42
N HIS A 220 -22.77 -7.41 -5.02
CA HIS A 220 -21.48 -7.10 -4.40
C HIS A 220 -21.36 -5.60 -4.13
N GLU A 221 -21.71 -4.75 -5.10
CA GLU A 221 -21.71 -3.30 -4.98
C GLU A 221 -22.58 -2.81 -3.81
N ARG A 222 -23.84 -3.27 -3.74
CA ARG A 222 -24.76 -2.91 -2.65
C ARG A 222 -24.24 -3.36 -1.28
N ARG A 223 -23.69 -4.57 -1.21
CA ARG A 223 -23.10 -5.08 0.04
C ARG A 223 -21.89 -4.25 0.45
N PHE A 224 -21.04 -3.87 -0.51
CA PHE A 224 -19.83 -3.09 -0.27
C PHE A 224 -20.17 -1.70 0.26
N HIS A 225 -21.09 -1.00 -0.39
CA HIS A 225 -21.60 0.29 0.11
C HIS A 225 -22.19 0.20 1.51
N ARG A 226 -22.96 -0.86 1.80
CA ARG A 226 -23.48 -1.07 3.15
C ARG A 226 -22.35 -1.32 4.16
N THR A 227 -21.37 -2.15 3.81
CA THR A 227 -20.19 -2.41 4.66
C THR A 227 -19.43 -1.12 4.95
N MET A 228 -19.12 -0.31 3.92
CA MET A 228 -18.42 0.96 4.10
C MET A 228 -19.24 1.96 4.93
N LYS A 229 -20.56 2.04 4.72
CA LYS A 229 -21.44 2.89 5.54
C LYS A 229 -21.46 2.48 7.01
N ILE A 230 -21.47 1.18 7.30
CA ILE A 230 -21.37 0.67 8.67
C ILE A 230 -20.01 1.06 9.26
N LEU A 231 -18.91 0.81 8.53
CA LEU A 231 -17.56 1.15 8.99
C LEU A 231 -17.40 2.66 9.24
N ALA A 232 -17.92 3.52 8.36
CA ALA A 232 -17.89 4.98 8.54
C ALA A 232 -18.59 5.44 9.82
N VAL A 233 -19.59 4.70 10.30
CA VAL A 233 -20.31 5.05 11.55
C VAL A 233 -19.67 4.42 12.78
N THR A 234 -19.10 3.22 12.66
CA THR A 234 -18.59 2.45 13.81
C THR A 234 -17.11 2.66 14.06
N TYR A 235 -16.28 2.78 13.01
CA TYR A 235 -14.83 2.89 13.12
C TYR A 235 -14.38 4.16 13.86
N PRO A 236 -14.90 5.37 13.55
CA PRO A 236 -14.49 6.60 14.26
C PRO A 236 -14.77 6.58 15.77
N LYS A 237 -15.68 5.71 16.23
CA LYS A 237 -16.04 5.53 17.64
C LYS A 237 -15.06 4.63 18.40
N LEU A 238 -14.15 3.96 17.71
CA LEU A 238 -13.13 3.12 18.35
C LEU A 238 -12.12 4.01 19.09
N PRO A 239 -11.69 3.62 20.30
CA PRO A 239 -10.60 4.29 21.01
C PRO A 239 -9.35 4.41 20.14
N GLN A 240 -8.66 5.55 20.23
CA GLN A 240 -7.46 5.82 19.43
C GLN A 240 -6.38 4.74 19.60
N GLY A 241 -6.21 4.17 20.80
CA GLY A 241 -5.26 3.09 21.03
C GLY A 241 -5.52 1.84 20.17
N ILE A 242 -6.78 1.53 19.86
CA ILE A 242 -7.15 0.44 18.95
C ILE A 242 -6.91 0.87 17.51
N ARG A 243 -7.35 2.07 17.15
CA ARG A 243 -7.17 2.64 15.81
C ARG A 243 -5.70 2.73 15.39
N HIS A 244 -4.80 3.01 16.34
CA HIS A 244 -3.36 3.20 16.08
C HIS A 244 -2.50 2.00 16.52
N TRP A 245 -3.10 0.89 16.96
CA TRP A 245 -2.36 -0.20 17.59
C TRP A 245 -1.26 -0.77 16.68
N PHE A 246 -1.55 -0.88 15.38
CA PHE A 246 -0.65 -1.51 14.43
C PHE A 246 0.57 -0.62 14.12
N LYS A 247 0.37 0.70 14.08
CA LYS A 247 1.48 1.68 14.06
C LYS A 247 2.39 1.45 15.27
N ASN A 248 1.81 1.45 16.47
CA ASN A 248 2.57 1.33 17.72
C ASN A 248 3.32 0.00 17.78
N TYR A 249 2.70 -1.09 17.34
CA TYR A 249 3.32 -2.41 17.23
C TYR A 249 4.54 -2.39 16.29
N CYS A 250 4.41 -1.81 15.09
CA CYS A 250 5.50 -1.72 14.12
C CYS A 250 6.68 -0.89 14.64
N LEU A 251 6.42 0.25 15.30
CA LEU A 251 7.48 1.11 15.83
C LEU A 251 8.21 0.47 17.02
N ALA A 252 7.48 -0.14 17.96
CA ALA A 252 8.08 -0.83 19.11
C ALA A 252 8.98 -2.01 18.71
N GLU A 253 8.67 -2.70 17.62
CA GLU A 253 9.51 -3.77 17.10
C GLU A 253 10.84 -3.27 16.51
N LEU A 254 10.87 -2.07 15.94
CA LEU A 254 12.12 -1.44 15.48
C LEU A 254 13.05 -1.17 16.65
N ASP A 255 12.51 -0.69 17.78
CA ASP A 255 13.29 -0.46 19.00
C ASP A 255 13.89 -1.75 19.54
N THR A 256 13.11 -2.84 19.52
CA THR A 256 13.57 -4.15 19.97
C THR A 256 14.67 -4.70 19.05
N SER A 257 14.50 -4.55 17.73
CA SER A 257 15.48 -5.00 16.74
C SER A 257 16.80 -4.22 16.83
N SER A 258 16.74 -2.91 17.12
CA SER A 258 17.91 -2.05 17.27
C SER A 258 18.77 -2.39 18.50
N ARG A 259 18.17 -3.09 19.49
CA ARG A 259 18.83 -3.51 20.73
C ARG A 259 19.46 -4.91 20.66
N GLN A 260 19.19 -5.68 19.61
CA GLN A 260 19.84 -6.97 19.41
C GLN A 260 21.13 -6.79 18.57
N PRO A 261 22.31 -7.16 19.08
CA PRO A 261 23.53 -7.14 18.28
C PRO A 261 23.37 -8.09 17.10
N VAL A 262 23.77 -7.64 15.91
CA VAL A 262 23.82 -8.47 14.70
C VAL A 262 24.77 -9.64 15.01
N GLN A 263 24.22 -10.85 15.19
CA GLN A 263 25.05 -12.05 15.17
C GLN A 263 25.59 -12.19 13.74
N ALA A 264 26.92 -12.17 13.66
CA ALA A 264 27.73 -12.25 12.45
C ALA A 264 27.58 -13.59 11.74
#